data_AF-A0A3S6K1L7-F1
#
_entry.id   AF-A0A3S6K1L7-F1
#
_cell.length_a   1.000
_cell.length_b   1.000
_cell.length_c   1.000
_cell.angle_alpha   90.00
_cell.angle_beta   90.00
_cell.angle_gamma   90.00
#
_symmetry.space_group_name_H-M   'P 1'
#
loop_
_entity.id
_entity.type
_entity.pdbx_description
1 polymer ?
#
loop_
_entity_poly.entity_id
_entity_poly.type
_entity_poly.pdbx_seq_one_letter_code
_entity_poly.pdbx_strand_id
1 'polypeptide(L)'
;MDIANSLRRYLLLKNNLIPSTQNRIKEFGREIFQAEVNLNAISDEKVFLEDFKWDIRTRGFTIFNLIHLPSLIAFIIFLIVVLLALAGVTIIGVIIETIIRTFILFQDFEFEDTFFYIPIKAVEDFIYYPPSIPVPIVVGLLIVWVLYSIRQVQKNKIYYENVVIPENRKKNALVPGNRRKQQLVVDNLKNTLKSTETQLLNHQNELMNIMNTISIPNQYWTDDEVINFLIQKLEYGQAKTIGKALNLWDIEVSTRRVEQASKAIIKETRESEARLARQRAEQHAQEQRNARDNIEAQNKVAEELKRFNDDIARKNRWL
;
A
#
# COMPACT_ATOMS: atom_id res chain seq x y z
N MET A 1 36.67 24.12 32.58
CA MET A 1 35.80 23.55 31.52
C MET A 1 36.57 23.62 30.22
N ASP A 2 36.69 22.50 29.51
CA ASP A 2 37.37 22.47 28.22
C ASP A 2 36.40 22.99 27.13
N ILE A 3 36.69 24.20 26.67
CA ILE A 3 35.86 24.93 25.71
C ILE A 3 35.83 24.20 24.36
N ALA A 4 36.96 23.68 23.90
CA ALA A 4 37.04 22.98 22.62
C ALA A 4 36.18 21.72 22.63
N ASN A 5 36.26 20.94 23.71
CA ASN A 5 35.40 19.77 23.90
C ASN A 5 33.90 20.14 23.97
N SER A 6 33.56 21.27 24.60
CA SER A 6 32.18 21.75 24.67
C SER A 6 31.66 22.19 23.30
N LEU A 7 32.48 22.83 22.47
CA LEU A 7 32.13 23.21 21.09
C LEU A 7 31.99 21.98 20.17
N ARG A 8 32.84 20.96 20.32
CA ARG A 8 32.66 19.67 19.64
C ARG A 8 31.36 19.00 20.04
N ARG A 9 31.04 19.03 21.34
CA ARG A 9 29.78 18.50 21.85
C ARG A 9 28.57 19.24 21.29
N TYR A 10 28.66 20.57 21.16
CA TYR A 10 27.64 21.37 20.49
C TYR A 10 27.40 20.92 19.04
N LEU A 11 28.45 20.77 18.22
CA LEU A 11 28.32 20.30 16.84
C LEU A 11 27.72 18.89 16.76
N LEU A 12 28.15 17.99 17.65
CA LEU A 12 27.61 16.64 17.73
C LEU A 12 26.11 16.64 18.09
N LEU A 13 25.70 17.48 19.04
CA LEU A 13 24.29 17.62 19.43
C LEU A 13 23.46 18.19 18.28
N LYS A 14 23.90 19.33 17.71
CA LYS A 14 23.20 20.08 16.65
C LYS A 14 23.02 19.24 15.38
N ASN A 15 24.09 18.60 14.90
CA ASN A 15 24.12 18.00 13.57
C ASN A 15 23.76 16.50 13.56
N ASN A 16 24.00 15.79 14.68
CA ASN A 16 23.83 14.33 14.72
C ASN A 16 22.77 13.88 15.72
N LEU A 17 22.96 14.17 17.02
CA LEU A 17 22.11 13.57 18.07
C LEU A 17 20.68 14.09 18.05
N ILE A 18 20.48 15.41 17.94
CA ILE A 18 19.13 16.00 17.91
C ILE A 18 18.37 15.56 16.65
N PRO A 19 18.92 15.71 15.42
CA PRO A 19 18.22 15.28 14.20
C PRO A 19 17.94 13.78 14.15
N SER A 20 18.90 12.93 14.57
CA SER A 20 18.69 11.48 14.58
C SER A 20 17.61 11.06 15.59
N THR A 21 17.58 11.68 16.77
CA THR A 21 16.55 11.40 17.78
C THR A 21 15.17 11.87 17.31
N GLN A 22 15.08 13.02 16.64
CA GLN A 22 13.84 13.50 16.02
C GLN A 22 13.33 12.55 14.92
N ASN A 23 14.22 12.03 14.08
CA ASN A 23 13.84 11.06 13.06
C ASN A 23 13.34 9.76 13.69
N ARG A 24 14.00 9.29 14.74
CA ARG A 24 13.59 8.08 15.47
C ARG A 24 12.23 8.23 16.15
N ILE A 25 11.91 9.41 16.67
CA ILE A 25 10.57 9.75 17.18
C ILE A 25 9.51 9.63 16.08
N LYS A 26 9.79 10.14 14.87
CA LYS A 26 8.88 10.02 13.72
C LYS A 26 8.67 8.56 13.31
N GLU A 27 9.74 7.76 13.29
CA GLU A 27 9.68 6.33 13.00
C GLU A 27 8.79 5.59 14.02
N PHE A 28 8.99 5.84 15.32
CA PHE A 28 8.14 5.27 16.36
C PHE A 28 6.66 5.67 16.21
N GLY A 29 6.37 6.91 15.82
CA GLY A 29 5.00 7.33 15.52
C GLY A 29 4.34 6.47 14.44
N ARG A 30 5.09 6.12 13.39
CA ARG A 30 4.62 5.22 12.32
C ARG A 30 4.46 3.78 12.81
N GLU A 31 5.40 3.26 13.58
CA GLU A 31 5.35 1.91 14.14
C GLU A 31 4.17 1.73 15.12
N ILE A 32 3.93 2.72 15.98
CA ILE A 32 2.78 2.75 16.90
C ILE A 32 1.49 2.73 16.10
N PHE A 33 1.36 3.58 15.07
CA PHE A 33 0.17 3.59 14.22
C PHE A 33 -0.10 2.22 13.58
N GLN A 34 0.92 1.58 13.00
CA GLN A 34 0.77 0.24 12.43
C GLN A 34 0.40 -0.81 13.49
N ALA A 35 1.02 -0.74 14.67
CA ALA A 35 0.73 -1.67 15.77
C ALA A 35 -0.69 -1.48 16.34
N GLU A 36 -1.20 -0.25 16.38
CA GLU A 36 -2.57 0.09 16.77
C GLU A 36 -3.59 -0.35 15.72
N VAL A 37 -3.30 -0.21 14.42
CA VAL A 37 -4.15 -0.75 13.35
C VAL A 37 -4.27 -2.27 13.48
N ASN A 38 -3.16 -2.97 13.72
CA ASN A 38 -3.17 -4.41 13.95
C ASN A 38 -3.94 -4.79 15.22
N LEU A 39 -3.82 -4.00 16.29
CA LEU A 39 -4.57 -4.21 17.52
C LEU A 39 -6.09 -4.05 17.29
N ASN A 40 -6.50 -3.00 16.57
CA ASN A 40 -7.90 -2.73 16.26
C ASN A 40 -8.50 -3.76 15.29
N ALA A 41 -7.67 -4.36 14.43
CA ALA A 41 -8.08 -5.47 13.58
C ALA A 41 -8.38 -6.76 14.37
N ILE A 42 -7.86 -6.89 15.60
CA ILE A 42 -8.19 -8.02 16.49
C ILE A 42 -9.53 -7.70 17.17
N SER A 43 -10.60 -8.35 16.71
CA SER A 43 -11.95 -8.18 17.23
C SER A 43 -12.03 -8.42 18.74
N ASP A 44 -12.87 -7.64 19.41
CA ASP A 44 -13.03 -7.72 20.87
C ASP A 44 -13.82 -8.98 21.26
N GLU A 45 -13.45 -9.60 22.37
CA GLU A 45 -14.04 -10.85 22.84
C GLU A 45 -15.56 -10.73 23.06
N LYS A 46 -16.03 -9.54 23.47
CA LYS A 46 -17.46 -9.24 23.66
C LYS A 46 -18.24 -9.27 22.34
N VAL A 47 -17.70 -8.66 21.28
CA VAL A 47 -18.34 -8.61 19.95
C VAL A 47 -18.40 -10.02 19.36
N PHE A 48 -17.33 -10.80 19.52
CA PHE A 48 -17.30 -12.17 19.01
C PHE A 48 -18.23 -13.13 19.79
N LEU A 49 -18.36 -12.97 21.11
CA LEU A 49 -19.33 -13.77 21.90
C LEU A 49 -20.78 -13.42 21.58
N GLU A 50 -21.07 -12.14 21.28
CA GLU A 50 -22.38 -11.72 20.79
C GLU A 50 -22.67 -12.26 19.40
N ASP A 51 -21.71 -12.16 18.46
CA ASP A 51 -21.83 -12.72 17.12
C ASP A 51 -21.96 -14.24 17.15
N PHE A 52 -21.21 -14.93 18.01
CA PHE A 52 -21.33 -16.39 18.18
C PHE A 52 -22.67 -16.79 18.82
N LYS A 53 -23.14 -16.04 19.83
CA LYS A 53 -24.50 -16.25 20.38
C LYS A 53 -25.57 -15.96 19.33
N TRP A 54 -25.36 -14.95 18.49
CA TRP A 54 -26.24 -14.62 17.38
C TRP A 54 -26.22 -15.73 16.32
N ASP A 55 -25.05 -16.23 15.91
CA ASP A 55 -24.91 -17.33 14.95
C ASP A 55 -25.49 -18.65 15.50
N ILE A 56 -25.37 -18.92 16.81
CA ILE A 56 -26.11 -20.02 17.45
C ILE A 56 -27.61 -19.75 17.42
N ARG A 57 -28.06 -18.51 17.66
CA ARG A 57 -29.48 -18.16 17.65
C ARG A 57 -30.08 -18.15 16.24
N THR A 58 -29.29 -17.86 15.20
CA THR A 58 -29.77 -17.80 13.81
C THR A 58 -29.55 -19.10 13.05
N ARG A 59 -28.45 -19.83 13.31
CA ARG A 59 -28.11 -21.11 12.66
C ARG A 59 -28.36 -22.34 13.53
N GLY A 60 -28.18 -22.23 14.84
CA GLY A 60 -28.46 -23.32 15.81
C GLY A 60 -29.93 -23.41 16.21
N PHE A 61 -30.68 -22.29 16.19
CA PHE A 61 -32.13 -22.25 16.43
C PHE A 61 -32.96 -22.53 15.16
N THR A 62 -32.31 -22.85 14.05
CA THR A 62 -32.91 -23.64 12.95
C THR A 62 -33.12 -25.12 13.32
N ILE A 63 -33.16 -25.45 14.62
CA ILE A 63 -33.90 -26.61 15.16
C ILE A 63 -35.40 -26.55 14.77
N PHE A 64 -35.91 -25.41 14.29
CA PHE A 64 -37.24 -25.31 13.68
C PHE A 64 -37.30 -25.63 12.17
N ASN A 65 -36.20 -26.04 11.52
CA ASN A 65 -36.30 -26.77 10.26
C ASN A 65 -36.72 -28.23 10.56
N LEU A 66 -37.91 -28.40 11.16
CA LEU A 66 -38.66 -29.66 11.18
C LEU A 66 -38.80 -30.25 9.75
N ILE A 67 -38.59 -29.40 8.73
CA ILE A 67 -38.49 -29.72 7.32
C ILE A 67 -37.04 -29.50 6.88
N HIS A 68 -36.12 -30.36 7.32
CA HIS A 68 -34.77 -30.38 6.76
C HIS A 68 -34.89 -30.80 5.29
N LEU A 69 -34.47 -29.97 4.33
CA LEU A 69 -34.69 -30.22 2.89
C LEU A 69 -34.27 -31.65 2.46
N PRO A 70 -33.11 -32.17 2.87
CA PRO A 70 -32.75 -33.59 2.73
C PRO A 70 -33.73 -34.62 3.35
N SER A 71 -34.32 -34.34 4.52
CA SER A 71 -35.34 -35.20 5.14
C SER A 71 -36.64 -35.21 4.34
N LEU A 72 -37.03 -34.04 3.80
CA LEU A 72 -38.20 -33.93 2.91
C LEU A 72 -37.95 -34.64 1.57
N ILE A 73 -36.76 -34.51 1.00
CA ILE A 73 -36.37 -35.24 -0.22
C ILE A 73 -36.40 -36.75 0.03
N ALA A 74 -35.82 -37.22 1.14
CA ALA A 74 -35.84 -38.65 1.49
C ALA A 74 -37.28 -39.16 1.71
N PHE A 75 -38.14 -38.36 2.34
CA PHE A 75 -39.55 -38.69 2.51
C PHE A 75 -40.29 -38.80 1.17
N ILE A 76 -40.10 -37.85 0.26
CA ILE A 76 -40.71 -37.88 -1.08
C ILE A 76 -40.24 -39.11 -1.85
N ILE A 77 -38.94 -39.44 -1.82
CA ILE A 77 -38.41 -40.64 -2.47
C ILE A 77 -39.07 -41.90 -1.90
N PHE A 78 -39.16 -42.01 -0.58
CA PHE A 78 -39.78 -43.18 0.07
C PHE A 78 -41.27 -43.29 -0.25
N LEU A 79 -41.99 -42.17 -0.30
CA LEU A 79 -43.40 -42.12 -0.68
C LEU A 79 -43.60 -42.61 -2.13
N ILE A 80 -42.75 -42.17 -3.06
CA ILE A 80 -42.79 -42.61 -4.46
C ILE A 80 -42.54 -44.13 -4.57
N VAL A 81 -41.55 -44.65 -3.84
CA VAL A 81 -41.26 -46.10 -3.84
C VAL A 81 -42.44 -46.90 -3.31
N VAL A 82 -43.08 -46.47 -2.22
CA VAL A 82 -44.26 -47.15 -1.67
C VAL A 82 -45.45 -47.09 -2.63
N LEU A 83 -45.66 -45.97 -3.31
CA LEU A 83 -46.71 -45.82 -4.33
C LEU A 83 -46.51 -46.78 -5.50
N LEU A 84 -45.28 -46.88 -6.01
CA LEU A 84 -44.95 -47.81 -7.11
C LEU A 84 -45.15 -49.27 -6.68
N ALA A 85 -44.78 -49.62 -5.45
CA ALA A 85 -44.97 -50.96 -4.92
C ALA A 85 -46.47 -51.31 -4.77
N LEU A 86 -47.29 -50.41 -4.21
CA LEU A 86 -48.74 -50.61 -4.10
C LEU A 86 -49.40 -50.75 -5.47
N ALA A 87 -49.05 -49.88 -6.42
CA ALA A 87 -49.53 -49.95 -7.80
C ALA A 87 -49.22 -51.32 -8.43
N GLY A 88 -47.97 -51.79 -8.30
CA GLY A 88 -47.55 -53.10 -8.80
C GLY A 88 -48.33 -54.25 -8.17
N VAL A 89 -48.54 -54.24 -6.85
CA VAL A 89 -49.34 -55.27 -6.16
C VAL A 89 -50.80 -55.25 -6.61
N THR A 90 -51.41 -54.09 -6.80
CA THR A 90 -52.78 -54.00 -7.32
C THR A 90 -52.89 -54.51 -8.76
N ILE A 91 -51.95 -54.17 -9.64
CA ILE A 91 -51.94 -54.66 -11.03
C ILE A 91 -51.79 -56.19 -11.06
N ILE A 92 -50.83 -56.72 -10.30
CA ILE A 92 -50.63 -58.17 -10.18
C ILE A 92 -51.90 -58.84 -9.60
N GLY A 93 -52.53 -58.23 -8.59
CA GLY A 93 -53.77 -58.72 -8.00
C GLY A 93 -54.91 -58.80 -9.02
N VAL A 94 -55.12 -57.75 -9.82
CA VAL A 94 -56.15 -57.73 -10.89
C VAL A 94 -55.84 -58.77 -11.97
N ILE A 95 -54.58 -58.91 -12.38
CA ILE A 95 -54.17 -59.93 -13.36
C ILE A 95 -54.45 -61.34 -12.81
N ILE A 96 -54.08 -61.62 -11.56
CA ILE A 96 -54.32 -62.93 -10.94
C ILE A 96 -55.83 -63.19 -10.79
N GLU A 97 -56.61 -62.21 -10.30
CA GLU A 97 -58.06 -62.36 -10.19
C GLU A 97 -58.70 -62.61 -11.56
N THR A 98 -58.25 -61.91 -12.60
CA THR A 98 -58.74 -62.07 -13.97
C THR A 98 -58.38 -63.45 -14.51
N ILE A 99 -57.14 -63.91 -14.32
CA ILE A 99 -56.72 -65.26 -14.72
C ILE A 99 -57.58 -66.30 -14.01
N ILE A 100 -57.83 -66.16 -12.71
CA ILE A 100 -58.66 -67.09 -11.93
C ILE A 100 -60.12 -67.07 -12.43
N ARG A 101 -60.72 -65.89 -12.64
CA ARG A 101 -62.09 -65.77 -13.18
C ARG A 101 -62.20 -66.38 -14.57
N THR A 102 -61.25 -66.10 -15.45
CA THR A 102 -61.18 -66.68 -16.80
C THR A 102 -61.04 -68.21 -16.73
N PHE A 103 -60.20 -68.74 -15.83
CA PHE A 103 -60.06 -70.19 -15.62
C PHE A 103 -61.33 -70.85 -15.08
N ILE A 104 -62.14 -70.14 -14.29
CA ILE A 104 -63.42 -70.61 -13.75
C ILE A 104 -64.56 -70.48 -14.77
N LEU A 105 -64.53 -69.46 -15.65
CA LEU A 105 -65.58 -69.15 -16.64
C LEU A 105 -65.33 -69.71 -18.04
N PHE A 106 -64.23 -70.44 -18.26
CA PHE A 106 -63.97 -71.13 -19.51
C PHE A 106 -64.95 -72.31 -19.70
N GLN A 107 -66.15 -71.97 -20.17
CA GLN A 107 -66.95 -72.89 -20.98
C GLN A 107 -67.32 -72.35 -22.36
N ASP A 108 -67.29 -71.05 -22.63
CA ASP A 108 -67.46 -70.50 -23.99
C ASP A 108 -67.04 -69.02 -24.01
N PHE A 109 -65.91 -68.63 -24.63
CA PHE A 109 -65.69 -67.28 -25.25
C PHE A 109 -64.29 -67.18 -25.89
N GLU A 110 -64.17 -66.34 -26.92
CA GLU A 110 -62.98 -66.15 -27.77
C GLU A 110 -61.78 -65.56 -27.00
N PHE A 111 -60.60 -66.16 -27.21
CA PHE A 111 -59.40 -66.03 -26.40
C PHE A 111 -58.74 -64.63 -26.46
N GLU A 112 -58.87 -63.90 -27.57
CA GLU A 112 -58.18 -62.61 -27.79
C GLU A 112 -58.80 -61.44 -27.00
N ASP A 113 -60.14 -61.34 -26.92
CA ASP A 113 -60.83 -60.22 -26.24
C ASP A 113 -60.67 -60.27 -24.71
N THR A 114 -60.46 -61.45 -24.12
CA THR A 114 -60.37 -61.60 -22.66
C THR A 114 -58.93 -61.46 -22.14
N PHE A 115 -57.95 -61.97 -22.89
CA PHE A 115 -56.55 -61.98 -22.44
C PHE A 115 -55.76 -60.71 -22.73
N PHE A 116 -56.09 -59.96 -23.79
CA PHE A 116 -55.37 -58.74 -24.14
C PHE A 116 -56.16 -57.48 -23.80
N TYR A 117 -57.45 -57.42 -24.13
CA TYR A 117 -58.24 -56.19 -23.99
C TYR A 117 -58.56 -55.85 -22.53
N ILE A 118 -58.89 -56.84 -21.69
CA ILE A 118 -59.25 -56.61 -20.27
C ILE A 118 -58.05 -56.13 -19.44
N PRO A 119 -56.83 -56.72 -19.55
CA PRO A 119 -55.66 -56.18 -18.86
C PRO A 119 -55.29 -54.77 -19.34
N ILE A 120 -55.42 -54.49 -20.64
CA ILE A 120 -55.20 -53.15 -21.19
C ILE A 120 -56.21 -52.16 -20.61
N LYS A 121 -57.49 -52.53 -20.55
CA LYS A 121 -58.55 -51.71 -19.96
C LYS A 121 -58.40 -51.53 -18.45
N ALA A 122 -57.92 -52.53 -17.72
CA ALA A 122 -57.61 -52.42 -16.29
C ALA A 122 -56.43 -51.48 -16.02
N VAL A 123 -55.42 -51.48 -16.90
CA VAL A 123 -54.34 -50.49 -16.87
C VAL A 123 -54.86 -49.10 -17.22
N GLU A 124 -55.75 -48.99 -18.22
CA GLU A 124 -56.39 -47.74 -18.61
C GLU A 124 -57.25 -47.15 -17.47
N ASP A 125 -58.08 -47.97 -16.81
CA ASP A 125 -58.87 -47.59 -15.64
C ASP A 125 -57.97 -47.22 -14.43
N PHE A 126 -56.82 -47.86 -14.25
CA PHE A 126 -55.85 -47.47 -13.23
C PHE A 126 -55.22 -46.09 -13.52
N ILE A 127 -55.01 -45.75 -14.80
CA ILE A 127 -54.49 -44.44 -15.22
C ILE A 127 -55.55 -43.35 -15.03
N TYR A 128 -56.82 -43.62 -15.38
CA TYR A 128 -57.91 -42.64 -15.29
C TYR A 128 -58.55 -42.55 -13.88
N TYR A 129 -58.52 -43.61 -13.09
CA TYR A 129 -59.07 -43.69 -11.72
C TYR A 129 -58.09 -44.38 -10.77
N PRO A 130 -56.99 -43.70 -10.38
CA PRO A 130 -55.99 -44.30 -9.51
C PRO A 130 -56.59 -44.66 -8.14
N PRO A 131 -56.25 -45.83 -7.57
CA PRO A 131 -56.73 -46.22 -6.25
C PRO A 131 -56.29 -45.19 -5.19
N SER A 132 -57.23 -44.79 -4.34
CA SER A 132 -56.94 -43.91 -3.21
C SER A 132 -56.02 -44.61 -2.23
N ILE A 133 -54.94 -43.94 -1.82
CA ILE A 133 -54.00 -44.49 -0.83
C ILE A 133 -54.78 -44.69 0.46
N PRO A 134 -54.79 -45.90 1.07
CA PRO A 134 -55.42 -46.10 2.35
C PRO A 134 -54.81 -45.17 3.40
N VAL A 135 -55.65 -44.34 4.03
CA VAL A 135 -55.26 -43.38 5.07
C VAL A 135 -54.31 -43.98 6.12
N PRO A 136 -54.45 -45.25 6.57
CA PRO A 136 -53.51 -45.85 7.53
C PRO A 136 -52.05 -45.92 7.06
N ILE A 137 -51.80 -46.10 5.75
CA ILE A 137 -50.44 -46.18 5.19
C ILE A 137 -49.77 -44.81 5.21
N VAL A 138 -50.51 -43.77 4.84
CA VAL A 138 -50.02 -42.37 4.88
C VAL A 138 -49.68 -41.97 6.32
N VAL A 139 -50.56 -42.32 7.27
CA VAL A 139 -50.33 -42.07 8.70
C VAL A 139 -49.08 -42.80 9.20
N GLY A 140 -48.87 -44.07 8.81
CA GLY A 140 -47.67 -44.84 9.14
C GLY A 140 -46.38 -44.20 8.63
N LEU A 141 -46.36 -43.75 7.38
CA LEU A 141 -45.21 -43.06 6.78
C LEU A 141 -44.91 -41.72 7.47
N LEU A 142 -45.94 -40.96 7.85
CA LEU A 142 -45.78 -39.73 8.61
C LEU A 142 -45.15 -39.99 9.98
N ILE A 143 -45.58 -41.05 10.69
CA ILE A 143 -45.00 -41.42 11.99
C ILE A 143 -43.51 -41.77 11.84
N VAL A 144 -43.15 -42.57 10.83
CA VAL A 144 -41.75 -42.94 10.56
C VAL A 144 -40.90 -41.70 10.24
N TRP A 145 -41.44 -40.77 9.44
CA TRP A 145 -40.76 -39.53 9.10
C TRP A 145 -40.54 -38.62 10.31
N VAL A 146 -41.53 -38.50 11.19
CA VAL A 146 -41.43 -37.73 12.44
C VAL A 146 -40.36 -38.35 13.34
N LEU A 147 -40.37 -39.68 13.53
CA LEU A 147 -39.36 -40.38 14.33
C LEU A 147 -37.94 -40.20 13.77
N TYR A 148 -37.78 -40.33 12.45
CA TYR A 148 -36.51 -40.10 11.78
C TYR A 148 -36.01 -38.66 11.96
N SER A 149 -36.91 -37.68 11.81
CA SER A 149 -36.59 -36.27 11.96
C SER A 149 -36.17 -35.94 13.39
N ILE A 150 -36.89 -36.44 14.40
CA ILE A 150 -36.51 -36.28 15.82
C ILE A 150 -35.11 -36.85 16.09
N ARG A 151 -34.79 -38.03 15.56
CA ARG A 151 -33.47 -38.66 15.72
C ARG A 151 -32.36 -37.85 15.07
N GLN A 152 -32.60 -37.27 13.90
CA GLN A 152 -31.63 -36.41 13.22
C GLN A 152 -31.39 -35.10 13.98
N VAL A 153 -32.44 -34.49 14.57
CA VAL A 153 -32.28 -33.31 15.44
C VAL A 153 -31.37 -33.62 16.62
N GLN A 154 -31.53 -34.78 17.27
CA GLN A 154 -30.66 -35.19 18.37
C GLN A 154 -29.20 -35.37 17.94
N LYS A 155 -28.96 -36.02 16.79
CA LYS A 155 -27.61 -36.22 16.25
C LYS A 155 -26.92 -34.90 15.91
N ASN A 156 -27.65 -33.98 15.27
CA ASN A 156 -27.14 -32.66 14.94
C ASN A 156 -26.85 -31.85 16.21
N LYS A 157 -27.74 -31.89 17.21
CA LYS A 157 -27.51 -31.24 18.50
C LYS A 157 -26.18 -31.70 19.14
N ILE A 158 -25.94 -33.01 19.18
CA ILE A 158 -24.70 -33.58 19.73
C ILE A 158 -23.47 -33.10 18.96
N TYR A 159 -23.54 -33.03 17.63
CA TYR A 159 -22.44 -32.52 16.81
C TYR A 159 -22.10 -31.05 17.11
N TYR A 160 -23.11 -30.19 17.20
CA TYR A 160 -22.90 -28.78 17.53
C TYR A 160 -22.39 -28.59 18.96
N GLU A 161 -22.97 -29.28 19.95
CA GLU A 161 -22.59 -29.18 21.36
C GLU A 161 -21.17 -29.69 21.63
N ASN A 162 -20.77 -30.78 20.97
CA ASN A 162 -19.50 -31.44 21.27
C ASN A 162 -18.33 -31.03 20.37
N VAL A 163 -18.59 -30.53 19.16
CA VAL A 163 -17.54 -30.20 18.19
C VAL A 163 -17.48 -28.70 17.94
N VAL A 164 -18.58 -28.12 17.45
CA VAL A 164 -18.60 -26.72 16.97
C VAL A 164 -18.46 -25.72 18.13
N ILE A 165 -19.21 -25.91 19.22
CA ILE A 165 -19.15 -24.99 20.37
C ILE A 165 -17.76 -25.03 21.05
N PRO A 166 -17.16 -26.20 21.34
CA PRO A 166 -15.84 -26.26 21.97
C PRO A 166 -14.71 -25.74 21.07
N GLU A 167 -14.73 -26.02 19.77
CA GLU A 167 -13.73 -25.48 18.84
C GLU A 167 -13.78 -23.96 18.73
N ASN A 168 -14.99 -23.39 18.63
CA ASN A 168 -15.15 -21.94 18.63
C ASN A 168 -14.75 -21.34 19.98
N ARG A 169 -15.10 -21.96 21.12
CA ARG A 169 -14.60 -21.51 22.44
C ARG A 169 -13.08 -21.51 22.54
N LYS A 170 -12.39 -22.52 22.00
CA LYS A 170 -10.91 -22.58 21.97
C LYS A 170 -10.32 -21.47 21.10
N LYS A 171 -10.85 -21.26 19.90
CA LYS A 171 -10.43 -20.15 19.02
C LYS A 171 -10.66 -18.79 19.69
N ASN A 172 -11.78 -18.65 20.40
CA ASN A 172 -12.12 -17.41 21.11
C ASN A 172 -11.21 -17.16 22.30
N ALA A 173 -10.85 -18.19 23.07
CA ALA A 173 -9.92 -18.06 24.19
C ALA A 173 -8.51 -17.60 23.75
N LEU A 174 -8.12 -17.83 22.50
CA LEU A 174 -6.84 -17.38 21.94
C LEU A 174 -6.84 -15.89 21.55
N VAL A 175 -8.00 -15.31 21.25
CA VAL A 175 -8.14 -13.90 20.82
C VAL A 175 -7.72 -12.91 21.93
N PRO A 176 -8.17 -13.04 23.20
CA PRO A 176 -7.69 -12.22 24.31
C PRO A 176 -6.18 -12.32 24.53
N GLY A 177 -5.60 -13.52 24.36
CA GLY A 177 -4.16 -13.74 24.48
C GLY A 177 -3.37 -13.00 23.40
N ASN A 178 -3.83 -13.05 22.15
CA ASN A 178 -3.20 -12.34 21.04
C ASN A 178 -3.40 -10.83 21.13
N ARG A 179 -4.60 -10.36 21.48
CA ARG A 179 -4.88 -8.93 21.69
C ARG A 179 -4.03 -8.36 22.82
N ARG A 180 -3.88 -9.07 23.93
CA ARG A 180 -3.04 -8.65 25.06
C ARG A 180 -1.55 -8.59 24.69
N LYS A 181 -1.06 -9.55 23.88
CA LYS A 181 0.31 -9.50 23.36
C LYS A 181 0.52 -8.28 22.45
N GLN A 182 -0.42 -8.01 21.54
CA GLN A 182 -0.34 -6.86 20.65
C GLN A 182 -0.47 -5.53 21.39
N GLN A 183 -1.31 -5.47 22.43
CA GLN A 183 -1.41 -4.32 23.33
C GLN A 183 -0.07 -4.04 24.01
N LEU A 184 0.60 -5.08 24.50
CA LEU A 184 1.91 -4.94 25.14
C LEU A 184 2.99 -4.43 24.17
N VAL A 185 2.91 -4.78 22.88
CA VAL A 185 3.77 -4.21 21.84
C VAL A 185 3.51 -2.71 21.68
N VAL A 186 2.25 -2.29 21.56
CA VAL A 186 1.87 -0.87 21.46
C VAL A 186 2.34 -0.10 22.71
N ASP A 187 2.10 -0.64 23.90
CA ASP A 187 2.49 0.00 25.16
C ASP A 187 4.02 0.14 25.28
N ASN A 188 4.78 -0.89 24.89
CA ASN A 188 6.24 -0.84 24.86
C ASN A 188 6.77 0.21 23.87
N LEU A 189 6.17 0.31 22.68
CA LEU A 189 6.55 1.33 21.69
C LEU A 189 6.24 2.74 22.22
N LYS A 190 5.08 2.96 22.85
CA LYS A 190 4.73 4.25 23.50
C LYS A 190 5.68 4.62 24.64
N ASN A 191 6.05 3.65 25.47
CA ASN A 191 7.04 3.87 26.54
C ASN A 191 8.42 4.23 25.97
N THR A 192 8.84 3.55 24.91
CA THR A 192 10.11 3.82 24.23
C THR A 192 10.10 5.19 23.55
N LEU A 193 8.99 5.57 22.92
CA LEU A 193 8.78 6.91 22.35
C LEU A 193 8.94 7.98 23.43
N LYS A 194 8.26 7.85 24.57
CA LYS A 194 8.35 8.79 25.70
C LYS A 194 9.78 8.92 26.24
N SER A 195 10.49 7.80 26.35
CA SER A 195 11.92 7.82 26.74
C SER A 195 12.77 8.57 25.71
N THR A 196 12.50 8.38 24.42
CA THR A 196 13.23 9.02 23.32
C THR A 196 12.93 10.52 23.25
N GLU A 197 11.69 10.94 23.48
CA GLU A 197 11.30 12.35 23.62
C GLU A 197 12.01 13.02 24.81
N THR A 198 12.14 12.31 25.93
CA THR A 198 12.89 12.80 27.09
C THR A 198 14.38 12.96 26.76
N GLN A 199 14.96 12.02 26.01
CA GLN A 199 16.34 12.14 25.52
C GLN A 199 16.53 13.34 24.59
N LEU A 200 15.58 13.58 23.67
CA LEU A 200 15.60 14.75 22.80
C LEU A 200 15.59 16.05 23.61
N LEU A 201 14.71 16.15 24.61
CA LEU A 201 14.63 17.31 25.49
C LEU A 201 15.96 17.52 26.26
N ASN A 202 16.55 16.44 26.77
CA ASN A 202 17.85 16.50 27.44
C ASN A 202 18.96 16.98 26.50
N HIS A 203 19.00 16.50 25.26
CA HIS A 203 19.97 16.97 24.25
C HIS A 203 19.77 18.45 23.89
N GLN A 204 18.53 18.91 23.78
CA GLN A 204 18.21 20.32 23.53
C GLN A 204 18.62 21.20 24.72
N ASN A 205 18.34 20.77 25.95
CA ASN A 205 18.76 21.47 27.15
C ASN A 205 20.30 21.52 27.28
N GLU A 206 20.98 20.41 26.96
CA GLU A 206 22.44 20.35 26.94
C GLU A 206 23.02 21.34 25.91
N LEU A 207 22.45 21.38 24.71
CA LEU A 207 22.86 22.33 23.66
C LEU A 207 22.68 23.78 24.12
N MET A 208 21.53 24.12 24.71
CA MET A 208 21.28 25.47 25.25
C MET A 208 22.22 25.81 26.41
N ASN A 209 22.51 24.86 27.29
CA ASN A 209 23.48 25.07 28.37
C ASN A 209 24.87 25.37 27.84
N ILE A 210 25.32 24.68 26.79
CA ILE A 210 26.61 24.98 26.14
C ILE A 210 26.60 26.40 25.56
N MET A 211 25.54 26.77 24.84
CA MET A 211 25.40 28.11 24.25
C MET A 211 25.38 29.22 25.31
N ASN A 212 24.76 28.98 26.47
CA ASN A 212 24.69 29.96 27.56
C ASN A 212 26.00 30.07 28.35
N THR A 213 26.75 28.97 28.46
CA THR A 213 28.00 28.93 29.24
C THR A 213 29.16 29.56 28.47
N ILE A 214 29.13 29.45 27.14
CA ILE A 214 30.19 29.95 26.27
C ILE A 214 29.79 31.31 25.69
N SER A 215 30.56 32.35 26.04
CA SER A 215 30.35 33.71 25.55
C SER A 215 30.75 33.87 24.08
N ILE A 216 29.93 33.34 23.16
CA ILE A 216 30.01 33.54 21.72
C ILE A 216 28.73 34.27 21.27
N PRO A 217 28.82 35.35 20.47
CA PRO A 217 27.66 36.03 19.91
C PRO A 217 26.75 35.09 19.10
N ASN A 218 25.43 35.27 19.24
CA ASN A 218 24.40 34.41 18.62
C ASN A 218 24.58 34.16 17.12
N GLN A 219 25.08 35.15 16.39
CA GLN A 219 25.34 35.07 14.95
C GLN A 219 26.38 34.01 14.54
N TYR A 220 27.28 33.62 15.45
CA TYR A 220 28.35 32.65 15.15
C TYR A 220 27.93 31.21 15.44
N TRP A 221 26.91 30.97 16.27
CA TRP A 221 26.43 29.62 16.60
C TRP A 221 25.75 28.91 15.42
N THR A 222 25.17 29.68 14.50
CA THR A 222 24.49 29.15 13.33
C THR A 222 25.45 28.59 12.29
N ASP A 223 26.70 29.08 12.26
CA ASP A 223 27.70 28.74 11.26
C ASP A 223 28.69 27.69 11.78
N ASP A 224 28.62 26.48 11.21
CA ASP A 224 29.49 25.37 11.59
C ASP A 224 30.96 25.63 11.21
N GLU A 225 31.24 26.44 10.19
CA GLU A 225 32.62 26.80 9.80
C GLU A 225 33.28 27.60 10.92
N VAL A 226 32.55 28.58 11.47
CA VAL A 226 33.03 29.39 12.60
C VAL A 226 33.34 28.50 13.79
N ILE A 227 32.42 27.62 14.17
CA ILE A 227 32.61 26.74 15.35
C ILE A 227 33.80 25.79 15.15
N ASN A 228 33.94 25.19 13.96
CA ASN A 228 35.09 24.35 13.64
C ASN A 228 36.41 25.12 13.66
N PHE A 229 36.43 26.35 13.15
CA PHE A 229 37.59 27.22 13.23
C PHE A 229 37.97 27.52 14.68
N LEU A 230 36.99 27.87 15.53
CA LEU A 230 37.23 28.14 16.95
C LEU A 230 37.81 26.91 17.67
N ILE A 231 37.25 25.73 17.43
CA ILE A 231 37.77 24.45 17.94
C ILE A 231 39.24 24.29 17.54
N GLN A 232 39.56 24.46 16.25
CA GLN A 232 40.92 24.36 15.74
C GLN A 232 41.87 25.33 16.45
N LYS A 233 41.51 26.62 16.54
CA LYS A 233 42.40 27.63 17.14
C LYS A 233 42.64 27.39 18.63
N LEU A 234 41.66 26.87 19.35
CA LEU A 234 41.79 26.52 20.77
C LEU A 234 42.66 25.27 20.97
N GLU A 235 42.48 24.23 20.16
CA GLU A 235 43.21 22.96 20.28
C GLU A 235 44.68 23.06 19.92
N TYR A 236 45.00 23.77 18.85
CA TYR A 236 46.39 23.99 18.43
C TYR A 236 47.08 25.08 19.26
N GLY A 237 46.45 25.59 20.33
CA GLY A 237 47.02 26.57 21.24
C GLY A 237 47.23 27.97 20.63
N GLN A 238 46.72 28.20 19.41
CA GLN A 238 46.83 29.48 18.69
C GLN A 238 45.99 30.57 19.37
N ALA A 239 44.93 30.19 20.08
CA ALA A 239 44.13 31.06 20.93
C ALA A 239 43.99 30.46 22.34
N LYS A 240 44.30 31.26 23.38
CA LYS A 240 44.12 30.87 24.79
C LYS A 240 42.70 31.09 25.32
N THR A 241 41.86 31.82 24.59
CA THR A 241 40.53 32.26 25.02
C THR A 241 39.62 32.38 23.80
N ILE A 242 38.30 32.22 23.98
CA ILE A 242 37.32 32.39 22.89
C ILE A 242 37.40 33.76 22.23
N GLY A 243 37.52 34.84 23.00
CA GLY A 243 37.61 36.19 22.42
C GLY A 243 38.78 36.35 21.45
N LYS A 244 39.96 35.79 21.79
CA LYS A 244 41.11 35.75 20.87
C LYS A 244 40.84 34.89 19.63
N ALA A 245 40.17 33.75 19.79
CA ALA A 245 39.82 32.89 18.66
C ALA A 245 38.81 33.57 17.71
N LEU A 246 37.82 34.29 18.24
CA LEU A 246 36.87 35.10 17.47
C LEU A 246 37.57 36.25 16.73
N ASN A 247 38.50 36.95 17.37
CA ASN A 247 39.29 37.99 16.68
C ASN A 247 40.10 37.41 15.52
N LEU A 248 40.69 36.20 15.69
CA LEU A 248 41.39 35.52 14.60
C LEU A 248 40.44 35.15 13.45
N TRP A 249 39.20 34.79 13.77
CA TRP A 249 38.17 34.53 12.75
C TRP A 249 37.81 35.80 11.98
N ASP A 250 37.58 36.92 12.66
CA ASP A 250 37.25 38.18 11.98
C ASP A 250 38.41 38.66 11.08
N ILE A 251 39.67 38.46 11.51
CA ILE A 251 40.86 38.70 10.68
C ILE A 251 40.88 37.78 9.46
N GLU A 252 40.64 36.48 9.64
CA GLU A 252 40.59 35.50 8.56
C GLU A 252 39.52 35.87 7.51
N VAL A 253 38.31 36.21 7.96
CA VAL A 253 37.21 36.65 7.10
C VAL A 253 37.58 37.93 6.34
N SER A 254 38.20 38.90 7.02
CA SER A 254 38.66 40.14 6.37
C SER A 254 39.71 39.87 5.30
N THR A 255 40.68 39.00 5.58
CA THR A 255 41.74 38.59 4.65
C THR A 255 41.14 37.90 3.42
N ARG A 256 40.23 36.95 3.62
CA ARG A 256 39.54 36.27 2.51
C ARG A 256 38.75 37.24 1.63
N ARG A 257 38.08 38.23 2.21
CA ARG A 257 37.36 39.28 1.45
C ARG A 257 38.31 40.12 0.62
N VAL A 258 39.46 40.53 1.19
CA VAL A 258 40.49 41.28 0.46
C VAL A 258 41.09 40.46 -0.67
N GLU A 259 41.38 39.18 -0.44
CA GLU A 259 41.89 38.28 -1.49
C GLU A 259 40.88 38.08 -2.63
N GLN A 260 39.60 37.91 -2.30
CA GLN A 260 38.54 37.80 -3.30
C GLN A 260 38.38 39.09 -4.10
N ALA A 261 38.39 40.26 -3.44
CA ALA A 261 38.35 41.55 -4.11
C ALA A 261 39.57 41.76 -5.01
N SER A 262 40.78 41.41 -4.54
CA SER A 262 42.01 41.47 -5.34
C SER A 262 41.93 40.57 -6.57
N LYS A 263 41.45 39.32 -6.43
CA LYS A 263 41.24 38.42 -7.57
C LYS A 263 40.23 38.98 -8.57
N ALA A 264 39.15 39.62 -8.10
CA ALA A 264 38.17 40.26 -8.96
C ALA A 264 38.77 41.44 -9.73
N ILE A 265 39.54 42.30 -9.07
CA ILE A 265 40.24 43.43 -9.71
C ILE A 265 41.24 42.93 -10.76
N ILE A 266 42.05 41.92 -10.43
CA ILE A 266 43.02 41.34 -11.38
C ILE A 266 42.30 40.77 -12.59
N LYS A 267 41.16 40.10 -12.38
CA LYS A 267 40.34 39.56 -13.48
C LYS A 267 39.80 40.68 -14.36
N GLU A 268 39.22 41.72 -13.77
CA GLU A 268 38.69 42.88 -14.49
C GLU A 268 39.79 43.64 -15.25
N THR A 269 40.97 43.79 -14.64
CA THR A 269 42.14 44.42 -15.28
C THR A 269 42.60 43.62 -16.50
N ARG A 270 42.68 42.29 -16.39
CA ARG A 270 43.00 41.43 -17.54
C ARG A 270 41.94 41.53 -18.63
N GLU A 271 40.67 41.59 -18.27
CA GLU A 271 39.57 41.73 -19.22
C GLU A 271 39.53 43.12 -19.88
N SER A 272 39.93 44.17 -19.17
CA SER A 272 40.02 45.53 -19.72
C SER A 272 41.22 45.69 -20.64
N GLU A 273 42.38 45.12 -20.28
CA GLU A 273 43.56 45.03 -21.15
C GLU A 273 43.26 44.24 -22.42
N ALA A 274 42.56 43.11 -22.31
CA ALA A 274 42.13 42.33 -23.47
C ALA A 274 41.17 43.12 -24.38
N ARG A 275 40.25 43.91 -23.80
CA ARG A 275 39.36 44.81 -24.57
C ARG A 275 40.15 45.90 -25.29
N LEU A 276 41.12 46.51 -24.61
CA LEU A 276 41.94 47.58 -25.18
C LEU A 276 42.90 47.06 -26.26
N ALA A 277 43.44 45.85 -26.09
CA ALA A 277 44.22 45.17 -27.13
C ALA A 277 43.37 44.88 -28.38
N ARG A 278 42.11 44.46 -28.21
CA ARG A 278 41.17 44.29 -29.33
C ARG A 278 40.88 45.60 -30.04
N GLN A 279 40.62 46.69 -29.30
CA GLN A 279 40.41 48.02 -29.89
C GLN A 279 41.63 48.50 -30.68
N ARG A 280 42.86 48.32 -30.15
CA ARG A 280 44.09 48.65 -30.88
C ARG A 280 44.26 47.80 -32.13
N ALA A 281 43.96 46.49 -32.05
CA ALA A 281 44.02 45.61 -33.21
C ALA A 281 42.99 46.01 -34.30
N GLU A 282 41.79 46.39 -33.90
CA GLU A 282 40.75 46.92 -34.78
C GLU A 282 41.16 48.26 -35.42
N GLN A 283 41.74 49.18 -34.63
CA GLN A 283 42.27 50.45 -35.14
C GLN A 283 43.39 50.23 -36.17
N HIS A 284 44.38 49.39 -35.87
CA HIS A 284 45.44 49.07 -36.82
C HIS A 284 44.92 48.38 -38.08
N ALA A 285 43.94 47.48 -37.95
CA ALA A 285 43.29 46.86 -39.10
C ALA A 285 42.57 47.91 -39.97
N GLN A 286 41.93 48.90 -39.35
CA GLN A 286 41.26 49.98 -40.06
C GLN A 286 42.25 50.94 -40.73
N GLU A 287 43.35 51.30 -40.07
CA GLU A 287 44.43 52.10 -40.64
C GLU A 287 45.06 51.40 -41.85
N GLN A 288 45.29 50.09 -41.76
CA GLN A 288 45.79 49.31 -42.90
C GLN A 288 44.80 49.27 -44.06
N ARG A 289 43.50 49.17 -43.79
CA ARG A 289 42.46 49.26 -44.82
C ARG A 289 42.44 50.63 -45.47
N ASN A 290 42.40 51.70 -44.68
CA ASN A 290 42.44 53.07 -45.19
C ASN A 290 43.71 53.37 -45.99
N ALA A 291 44.86 52.86 -45.57
CA ALA A 291 46.12 53.00 -46.32
C ALA A 291 46.07 52.26 -47.66
N ARG A 292 45.50 51.04 -47.70
CA ARG A 292 45.28 50.30 -48.95
C ARG A 292 44.31 51.04 -49.88
N ASP A 293 43.19 51.52 -49.35
CA ASP A 293 42.18 52.25 -50.13
C ASP A 293 42.76 53.55 -50.70
N ASN A 294 43.59 54.27 -49.92
CA ASN A 294 44.30 55.47 -50.38
C ASN A 294 45.32 55.15 -51.48
N ILE A 295 46.08 54.06 -51.35
CA ILE A 295 47.01 53.62 -52.40
C ILE A 295 46.24 53.23 -53.66
N GLU A 296 45.11 52.53 -53.54
CA GLU A 296 44.27 52.18 -54.69
C GLU A 296 43.69 53.43 -55.37
N ALA A 297 43.24 54.42 -54.59
CA ALA A 297 42.77 55.69 -55.11
C ALA A 297 43.88 56.46 -55.83
N GLN A 298 45.09 56.52 -55.26
CA GLN A 298 46.25 57.14 -55.91
C GLN A 298 46.62 56.42 -57.20
N ASN A 299 46.58 55.09 -57.23
CA ASN A 299 46.84 54.31 -58.44
C ASN A 299 45.78 54.56 -59.52
N LYS A 300 44.50 54.67 -59.15
CA LYS A 300 43.42 55.04 -60.10
C LYS A 300 43.62 56.44 -60.67
N VAL A 301 43.95 57.42 -59.84
CA VAL A 301 44.26 58.79 -60.31
C VAL A 301 45.49 58.80 -61.23
N ALA A 302 46.53 58.03 -60.90
CA ALA A 302 47.71 57.88 -61.75
C ALA A 302 47.39 57.20 -63.09
N GLU A 303 46.53 56.17 -63.09
CA GLU A 303 46.04 55.56 -64.33
C GLU A 303 45.19 56.52 -65.17
N GLU A 304 44.31 57.30 -64.56
CA GLU A 304 43.50 58.31 -65.26
C GLU A 304 44.37 59.42 -65.85
N LEU A 305 45.37 59.92 -65.10
CA LEU A 305 46.35 60.88 -65.61
C LEU A 305 47.17 60.29 -66.76
N LYS A 306 47.56 59.02 -66.66
CA LYS A 306 48.26 58.32 -67.74
C LYS A 306 47.38 58.18 -68.97
N ARG A 307 46.12 57.75 -68.82
CA ARG A 307 45.15 57.68 -69.93
C ARG A 307 44.91 59.05 -70.56
N PHE A 308 44.79 60.10 -69.75
CA PHE A 308 44.62 61.47 -70.24
C PHE A 308 45.85 61.94 -71.02
N ASN A 309 47.05 61.70 -70.52
CA ASN A 309 48.29 62.00 -71.24
C ASN A 309 48.43 61.19 -72.54
N ASP A 310 48.09 59.90 -72.52
CA ASP A 310 48.08 59.05 -73.71
C ASP A 310 47.04 59.53 -74.75
N ASP A 311 45.89 60.03 -74.31
CA ASP A 311 44.83 60.57 -75.18
C ASP A 311 45.23 61.92 -75.78
N ILE A 312 45.91 62.78 -75.01
CA ILE A 312 46.56 64.01 -75.51
C ILE A 312 47.64 63.67 -76.54
N ALA A 313 48.52 62.70 -76.24
CA ALA A 313 49.59 62.29 -77.14
C ALA A 313 49.03 61.76 -78.48
N ARG A 314 47.94 60.98 -78.44
CA ARG A 314 47.23 60.51 -79.63
C ARG A 314 46.58 61.65 -80.44
N LYS A 315 45.97 62.62 -79.77
CA LYS A 315 45.39 63.81 -80.44
C LYS A 315 46.45 64.69 -81.12
N ASN A 316 47.64 64.77 -80.54
CA ASN A 316 48.73 65.59 -81.05
C ASN A 316 49.67 64.86 -82.03
N ARG A 317 49.40 63.60 -82.40
CA ARG A 317 50.25 62.74 -83.25
C ARG A 317 51.70 62.62 -82.75
N TRP A 318 51.89 62.48 -81.44
CA TRP A 318 53.21 62.23 -80.84
C TRP A 318 53.46 60.73 -80.58
N LEU A 319 52.39 59.94 -80.68
CA LEU A 319 52.32 58.49 -80.83
C LEU A 319 51.37 58.21 -82.00
#